data_AF-A0A9Q9HYM7-F1
#
_entry.id   AF-A0A9Q9HYM7-F1
#
_cell.length_a   1.000
_cell.length_b   1.000
_cell.length_c   1.000
_cell.angle_alpha   90.00
_cell.angle_beta   90.00
_cell.angle_gamma   90.00
#
_symmetry.space_group_name_H-M   'P 1'
#
loop_
_entity.id
_entity.type
_entity.pdbx_description
1 polymer ?
#
loop_
_entity_poly.entity_id
_entity_poly.type
_entity_poly.pdbx_seq_one_letter_code
_entity_poly.pdbx_strand_id
1 'polypeptide(L)'
;MSVPRSEQKQSTISRRLDRNIEALLKRREEEARQSSRQERVADAITRFAGSMKFVYLHLLVVTLWIIFNTGLLPLMPVFDPSFVILAMVASVEAIFVSTFVLISQNRMAEADDKRADLNLQICLLAEHETTELLTLVSAIAEKLGIEIETTEELEELKEQVRPEEVLDEIEEKMHRRGTTKPPPA
;
A
#
# COMPACT_ATOMS: atom_id res chain seq x y z
N MET A 1 -5.01 -45.59 26.80
CA MET A 1 -5.72 -44.31 26.98
C MET A 1 -5.52 -43.50 25.70
N SER A 2 -6.48 -43.58 24.78
CA SER A 2 -6.39 -43.07 23.41
C SER A 2 -6.81 -41.60 23.40
N VAL A 3 -5.89 -40.71 23.05
CA VAL A 3 -6.18 -39.27 22.86
C VAL A 3 -7.16 -39.11 21.69
N PRO A 4 -8.23 -38.30 21.79
CA PRO A 4 -9.22 -38.17 20.73
C PRO A 4 -8.62 -37.49 19.49
N ARG A 5 -8.98 -37.99 18.30
CA ARG A 5 -8.50 -37.55 16.97
C ARG A 5 -8.72 -36.04 16.67
N SER A 6 -9.61 -35.38 17.42
CA SER A 6 -9.96 -33.95 17.29
C SER A 6 -8.87 -33.01 17.85
N GLU A 7 -8.27 -33.34 19.01
CA GLU A 7 -7.20 -32.53 19.62
C GLU A 7 -5.92 -32.53 18.77
N GLN A 8 -5.65 -33.65 18.10
CA GLN A 8 -4.49 -33.80 17.23
C GLN A 8 -4.56 -32.89 15.99
N LYS A 9 -5.74 -32.76 15.37
CA LYS A 9 -5.96 -31.91 14.18
C LYS A 9 -5.84 -30.42 14.52
N GLN A 10 -6.38 -30.02 15.67
CA GLN A 10 -6.30 -28.65 16.17
C GLN A 10 -4.87 -28.25 16.53
N SER A 11 -4.09 -29.15 17.14
CA SER A 11 -2.66 -28.94 17.43
C SER A 11 -1.77 -28.86 16.18
N THR A 12 -2.21 -29.44 15.07
CA THR A 12 -1.46 -29.44 13.80
C THR A 12 -1.73 -28.17 13.01
N ILE A 13 -2.96 -27.65 13.05
CA ILE A 13 -3.34 -26.37 12.43
C ILE A 13 -2.64 -25.22 13.17
N SER A 14 -2.71 -25.18 14.51
CA SER A 14 -2.03 -24.14 15.31
C SER A 14 -0.52 -24.16 15.09
N ARG A 15 0.12 -25.34 15.11
CA ARG A 15 1.58 -25.45 14.89
C ARG A 15 2.03 -25.05 13.48
N ARG A 16 1.16 -25.18 12.46
CA ARG A 16 1.42 -24.67 11.10
C ARG A 16 1.20 -23.16 11.02
N LEU A 17 0.16 -22.64 11.68
CA LEU A 17 -0.11 -21.21 11.78
C LEU A 17 1.04 -20.49 12.49
N ASP A 18 1.48 -20.99 13.64
CA ASP A 18 2.56 -20.42 14.44
C ASP A 18 3.87 -20.37 13.65
N ARG A 19 4.20 -21.46 12.93
CA ARG A 19 5.40 -21.51 12.08
C ARG A 19 5.32 -20.57 10.87
N ASN A 20 4.13 -20.40 10.28
CA ASN A 20 3.92 -19.43 9.19
C ASN A 20 4.02 -17.99 9.72
N ILE A 21 3.46 -17.72 10.90
CA ILE A 21 3.55 -16.42 11.56
C ILE A 21 5.02 -16.11 11.91
N GLU A 22 5.76 -17.06 12.48
CA GLU A 22 7.20 -16.91 12.74
C GLU A 22 8.00 -16.66 11.47
N ALA A 23 7.72 -17.39 10.38
CA ALA A 23 8.40 -17.18 9.10
C ALA A 23 8.13 -15.79 8.51
N LEU A 24 6.89 -15.30 8.61
CA LEU A 24 6.51 -13.96 8.17
C LEU A 24 7.13 -12.86 9.05
N LEU A 25 7.13 -13.04 10.37
CA LEU A 25 7.76 -12.12 11.30
C LEU A 25 9.26 -12.04 11.07
N LYS A 26 9.91 -13.18 10.84
CA LYS A 26 11.36 -13.24 10.56
C LYS A 26 11.71 -12.58 9.23
N ARG A 27 10.91 -12.76 8.17
CA ARG A 27 11.06 -12.04 6.90
C ARG A 27 10.91 -10.53 7.08
N ARG A 28 9.86 -10.08 7.78
CA ARG A 28 9.65 -8.67 8.10
C ARG A 28 10.81 -8.07 8.88
N GLU A 29 11.37 -8.83 9.81
CA GLU A 29 12.50 -8.40 10.65
C GLU A 29 13.82 -8.36 9.86
N GLU A 30 14.03 -9.29 8.93
CA GLU A 30 15.17 -9.30 8.00
C GLU A 30 15.09 -8.13 7.00
N GLU A 31 13.90 -7.88 6.41
CA GLU A 31 13.62 -6.72 5.56
C GLU A 31 13.85 -5.40 6.32
N ALA A 32 13.30 -5.30 7.54
CA ALA A 32 13.47 -4.12 8.40
C ALA A 32 14.92 -3.90 8.88
N ARG A 33 15.72 -4.97 8.99
CA ARG A 33 17.14 -4.88 9.38
C ARG A 33 18.01 -4.36 8.24
N GLN A 34 17.74 -4.77 7.00
CA GLN A 34 18.55 -4.36 5.85
C GLN A 34 18.37 -2.89 5.48
N SER A 35 17.24 -2.28 5.84
CA SER A 35 16.93 -0.89 5.48
C SER A 35 17.15 0.15 6.59
N SER A 36 17.53 -0.28 7.79
CA SER A 36 17.08 0.41 9.01
C SER A 36 17.62 1.81 9.33
N ARG A 37 18.66 2.32 8.65
CA ARG A 37 19.20 3.67 8.97
C ARG A 37 18.79 4.72 7.95
N GLN A 38 19.02 4.47 6.67
CA GLN A 38 18.65 5.41 5.61
C GLN A 38 17.13 5.46 5.42
N GLU A 39 16.44 4.32 5.47
CA GLU A 39 14.99 4.28 5.31
C GLU A 39 14.27 4.91 6.51
N ARG A 40 14.77 4.70 7.74
CA ARG A 40 14.23 5.39 8.93
C ARG A 40 14.38 6.90 8.84
N VAL A 41 15.51 7.40 8.34
CA VAL A 41 15.72 8.83 8.12
C VAL A 41 14.80 9.34 7.01
N ALA A 42 14.69 8.61 5.90
CA ALA A 42 13.78 8.96 4.81
C ALA A 42 12.31 8.99 5.29
N ASP A 43 11.88 8.04 6.11
CA ASP A 43 10.54 8.00 6.71
C ASP A 43 10.30 9.15 7.67
N ALA A 44 11.28 9.48 8.51
CA ALA A 44 11.18 10.62 9.41
C ALA A 44 11.05 11.93 8.64
N ILE A 45 11.89 12.13 7.62
CA ILE A 45 11.86 13.32 6.75
C ILE A 45 10.54 13.40 6.00
N THR A 46 10.08 12.29 5.41
CA THR A 46 8.81 12.19 4.68
C THR A 46 7.62 12.57 5.56
N ARG A 47 7.54 11.97 6.75
CA ARG A 47 6.45 12.26 7.71
C ARG A 47 6.49 13.70 8.20
N PHE A 48 7.68 14.27 8.33
CA PHE A 48 7.86 15.66 8.72
C PHE A 48 7.47 16.62 7.61
N ALA A 49 7.98 16.43 6.39
CA ALA A 49 7.68 17.24 5.21
C ALA A 49 6.19 17.21 4.83
N GLY A 50 5.52 16.07 5.03
CA GLY A 50 4.07 15.95 4.83
C GLY A 50 3.20 16.50 5.98
N SER A 51 3.77 17.08 7.03
CA SER A 51 3.03 17.55 8.21
C SER A 51 2.77 19.05 8.19
N MET A 52 1.61 19.48 8.70
CA MET A 52 1.33 20.91 8.89
C MET A 52 2.31 21.61 9.84
N LYS A 53 2.96 20.86 10.75
CA LYS A 53 3.99 21.39 11.66
C LYS A 53 5.20 21.94 10.90
N PHE A 54 5.55 21.34 9.77
CA PHE A 54 6.65 21.79 8.91
C PHE A 54 6.36 23.18 8.32
N VAL A 55 5.12 23.40 7.87
CA VAL A 55 4.66 24.69 7.32
C VAL A 55 4.77 25.80 8.36
N TYR A 56 4.29 25.54 9.59
CA TYR A 56 4.40 26.53 10.68
C TYR A 56 5.84 26.83 11.07
N LEU A 57 6.71 25.82 11.10
CA LEU A 57 8.14 26.02 11.37
C LEU A 57 8.79 26.91 10.29
N HIS A 58 8.53 26.62 9.01
CA HIS A 58 9.03 27.43 7.90
C HIS A 58 8.54 28.87 7.98
N LEU A 59 7.24 29.07 8.23
CA LEU A 59 6.67 30.40 8.38
C LEU A 59 7.33 31.18 9.52
N LEU A 60 7.58 30.52 10.66
CA LEU A 60 8.27 31.12 11.80
C LEU A 60 9.70 31.52 11.44
N VAL A 61 10.47 30.61 10.81
CA VAL A 61 11.87 30.86 10.41
C VAL A 61 11.96 32.04 9.44
N VAL A 62 11.12 32.07 8.40
CA VAL A 62 11.09 33.16 7.43
C VAL A 62 10.68 34.48 8.11
N THR A 63 9.65 34.46 8.96
CA THR A 63 9.19 35.65 9.68
C THR A 63 10.29 36.20 10.61
N LEU A 64 10.95 35.33 11.36
CA LEU A 64 12.08 35.71 12.22
C LEU A 64 13.22 36.30 11.39
N TRP A 65 13.58 35.69 10.26
CA TRP A 65 14.63 36.22 9.37
C TRP A 65 14.30 37.62 8.85
N ILE A 66 13.04 37.85 8.46
CA ILE A 66 12.57 39.18 8.03
C ILE A 66 12.71 40.18 9.18
N ILE A 67 12.26 39.84 10.39
CA ILE A 67 12.37 40.73 11.57
C ILE A 67 13.84 41.08 11.86
N PHE A 68 14.75 40.09 11.83
CA PHE A 68 16.18 40.31 12.03
C PHE A 68 16.79 41.24 10.98
N ASN A 69 16.40 41.10 9.71
CA ASN A 69 16.97 41.89 8.61
C ASN A 69 16.26 43.23 8.35
N THR A 70 15.09 43.46 8.94
CA THR A 70 14.37 44.76 8.85
C THR A 70 14.92 45.80 9.84
N GLY A 71 15.96 45.45 10.62
CA GLY A 71 16.65 46.40 11.51
C GLY A 71 15.86 46.75 12.78
N LEU A 72 14.88 45.92 13.17
CA LEU A 72 14.09 46.11 14.39
C LEU A 72 14.94 45.98 15.67
N LEU A 73 16.12 45.37 15.57
CA LEU A 73 17.14 45.30 16.62
C LEU A 73 18.27 46.31 16.31
N PRO A 74 18.37 47.43 17.02
CA PRO A 74 19.34 48.51 16.76
C PRO A 74 20.82 48.13 17.06
N LEU A 75 21.11 46.87 17.41
CA LEU A 75 22.42 46.41 17.86
C LEU A 75 23.15 45.48 16.87
N MET A 76 22.56 45.09 15.74
CA MET A 76 23.21 44.21 14.75
C MET A 76 23.22 44.81 13.33
N PRO A 77 24.32 44.66 12.57
CA PRO A 77 24.36 45.04 11.17
C PRO A 77 23.40 44.17 10.33
N VAL A 78 22.75 44.79 9.34
CA VAL A 78 21.85 44.09 8.42
C VAL A 78 22.63 43.05 7.63
N PHE A 79 22.31 41.77 7.83
CA PHE A 79 23.06 40.64 7.28
C PHE A 79 22.65 40.30 5.83
N ASP A 80 21.36 40.41 5.52
CA ASP A 80 20.77 40.07 4.21
C ASP A 80 19.79 41.18 3.75
N PRO A 81 20.28 42.37 3.34
CA PRO A 81 19.45 43.52 3.00
C PRO A 81 18.52 43.32 1.80
N SER A 82 18.90 42.43 0.87
CA SER A 82 18.16 42.12 -0.36
C SER A 82 17.40 40.80 -0.29
N PHE A 83 17.47 40.07 0.83
CA PHE A 83 16.88 38.75 1.02
C PHE A 83 17.36 37.68 0.02
N VAL A 84 18.48 37.92 -0.67
CA VAL A 84 19.01 37.01 -1.70
C VAL A 84 19.56 35.73 -1.06
N ILE A 85 20.16 35.83 0.14
CA ILE A 85 20.69 34.67 0.84
C ILE A 85 19.54 33.78 1.30
N LEU A 86 18.48 34.37 1.89
CA LEU A 86 17.26 33.63 2.25
C LEU A 86 16.64 32.93 1.04
N ALA A 87 16.50 33.64 -0.09
CA ALA A 87 15.90 33.08 -1.29
C ALA A 87 16.73 31.91 -1.86
N MET A 88 18.06 32.01 -1.82
CA MET A 88 18.95 30.96 -2.30
C MET A 88 18.86 29.70 -1.42
N VAL A 89 18.92 29.87 -0.10
CA VAL A 89 18.79 28.75 0.86
C VAL A 89 17.42 28.08 0.73
N ALA A 90 16.34 28.87 0.71
CA ALA A 90 14.98 28.35 0.56
C ALA A 90 14.79 27.57 -0.76
N SER A 91 15.43 28.02 -1.85
CA SER A 91 15.37 27.33 -3.14
C SER A 91 16.07 25.98 -3.11
N VAL A 92 17.25 25.90 -2.50
CA VAL A 92 17.97 24.63 -2.33
C VAL A 92 17.18 23.69 -1.41
N GLU A 93 16.67 24.20 -0.29
CA GLU A 93 15.82 23.43 0.64
C GLU A 93 14.58 22.86 -0.05
N ALA A 94 13.89 23.68 -0.87
CA ALA A 94 12.70 23.25 -1.61
C ALA A 94 12.99 22.09 -2.57
N ILE A 95 14.16 22.07 -3.22
CA ILE A 95 14.59 20.95 -4.07
C ILE A 95 14.69 19.67 -3.25
N PHE A 96 15.38 19.70 -2.10
CA PHE A 96 15.50 18.54 -1.22
C PHE A 96 14.13 18.03 -0.75
N VAL A 97 13.26 18.93 -0.28
CA VAL A 97 11.91 18.59 0.18
C VAL A 97 11.11 17.95 -0.95
N SER A 98 11.12 18.54 -2.15
CA SER A 98 10.43 18.00 -3.32
C SER A 98 10.91 16.60 -3.69
N THR A 99 12.23 16.37 -3.70
CA THR A 99 12.80 15.04 -3.96
C THR A 99 12.36 14.01 -2.91
N PHE A 100 12.38 14.36 -1.61
CA PHE A 100 11.90 13.45 -0.56
C PHE A 100 10.40 13.15 -0.69
N VAL A 101 9.58 14.16 -1.04
CA VAL A 101 8.16 13.97 -1.31
C VAL A 101 7.95 13.05 -2.51
N LEU A 102 8.69 13.23 -3.60
CA LEU A 102 8.62 12.36 -4.78
C LEU A 102 9.00 10.91 -4.47
N ILE A 103 10.08 10.70 -3.70
CA ILE A 103 10.48 9.36 -3.25
C ILE A 103 9.37 8.71 -2.42
N SER A 104 8.77 9.46 -1.49
CA SER A 104 7.65 8.96 -0.70
C SER A 104 6.43 8.65 -1.57
N GLN A 105 6.11 9.51 -2.53
CA GLN A 105 5.00 9.31 -3.45
C GLN A 105 5.19 8.05 -4.29
N ASN A 106 6.40 7.85 -4.84
CA ASN A 106 6.73 6.65 -5.61
C ASN A 106 6.57 5.36 -4.78
N ARG A 107 7.00 5.39 -3.51
CA ARG A 107 6.84 4.25 -2.61
C ARG A 107 5.39 3.99 -2.22
N MET A 108 4.60 5.04 -2.01
CA MET A 108 3.15 4.89 -1.76
C MET A 108 2.45 4.33 -3.00
N ALA A 109 2.77 4.82 -4.19
CA ALA A 109 2.24 4.31 -5.45
C ALA A 109 2.57 2.82 -5.64
N GLU A 110 3.81 2.39 -5.37
CA GLU A 110 4.16 0.97 -5.46
C GLU A 110 3.37 0.11 -4.46
N ALA A 111 3.13 0.61 -3.24
CA ALA A 111 2.34 -0.09 -2.25
C ALA A 111 0.85 -0.17 -2.64
N ASP A 112 0.32 0.90 -3.23
CA ASP A 112 -1.07 0.96 -3.71
C ASP A 112 -1.28 0.05 -4.93
N ASP A 113 -0.31 -0.02 -5.87
CA ASP A 113 -0.33 -0.99 -6.98
C ASP A 113 -0.46 -2.43 -6.45
N LYS A 114 0.40 -2.83 -5.52
CA LYS A 114 0.39 -4.19 -4.94
C LYS A 114 -0.93 -4.50 -4.23
N ARG A 115 -1.54 -3.50 -3.58
CA ARG A 115 -2.85 -3.64 -2.95
C ARG A 115 -3.96 -3.78 -3.98
N ALA A 116 -3.88 -3.06 -5.09
CA ALA A 116 -4.85 -3.17 -6.18
C ALA A 116 -4.80 -4.57 -6.81
N ASP A 117 -3.61 -5.11 -7.06
CA ASP A 117 -3.44 -6.47 -7.60
C ASP A 117 -4.03 -7.53 -6.65
N LEU A 118 -3.72 -7.45 -5.35
CA LEU A 118 -4.29 -8.37 -4.37
C LEU A 118 -5.82 -8.24 -4.27
N ASN A 119 -6.34 -7.01 -4.31
CA ASN A 119 -7.78 -6.77 -4.26
C ASN A 119 -8.47 -7.35 -5.50
N LEU A 120 -7.88 -7.22 -6.69
CA LEU A 120 -8.38 -7.85 -7.91
C LEU A 120 -8.44 -9.38 -7.76
N GLN A 121 -7.38 -10.01 -7.26
CA GLN A 121 -7.37 -11.46 -7.02
C GLN A 121 -8.45 -11.90 -6.03
N ILE A 122 -8.64 -11.15 -4.94
CA ILE A 122 -9.70 -11.42 -3.95
C ILE A 122 -11.08 -11.30 -4.59
N CYS A 123 -11.31 -10.26 -5.42
CA CYS A 123 -12.58 -10.07 -6.11
C CYS A 123 -12.87 -11.23 -7.07
N LEU A 124 -11.89 -11.65 -7.89
CA LEU A 124 -12.07 -12.77 -8.82
C LEU A 124 -12.33 -14.09 -8.07
N LEU A 125 -11.63 -14.33 -6.97
CA LEU A 125 -11.87 -15.51 -6.13
C LEU A 125 -13.27 -15.48 -5.51
N ALA A 126 -13.71 -14.33 -5.00
CA ALA A 126 -15.04 -14.16 -4.43
C ALA A 126 -16.15 -14.36 -5.49
N GLU A 127 -15.94 -13.87 -6.71
CA GLU A 127 -16.83 -14.11 -7.86
C GLU A 127 -16.94 -15.60 -8.16
N HIS A 128 -15.79 -16.30 -8.26
CA HIS A 128 -15.75 -17.75 -8.47
C HIS A 128 -16.46 -18.53 -7.36
N GLU A 129 -16.21 -18.22 -6.08
CA GLU A 129 -16.88 -18.84 -4.95
C GLU A 129 -18.39 -18.57 -4.96
N THR A 130 -18.81 -17.38 -5.41
CA THR A 130 -20.24 -17.01 -5.54
C THR A 130 -20.92 -17.84 -6.62
N THR A 131 -20.27 -18.03 -7.78
CA THR A 131 -20.78 -18.89 -8.85
C THR A 131 -20.86 -20.36 -8.43
N GLU A 132 -19.88 -20.86 -7.68
CA GLU A 132 -19.91 -22.21 -7.09
C GLU A 132 -21.07 -22.36 -6.10
N LEU A 133 -21.27 -21.37 -5.22
CA LEU A 133 -22.41 -21.36 -4.30
C LEU A 133 -23.74 -21.33 -5.05
N LEU A 134 -23.87 -20.53 -6.11
CA LEU A 134 -25.07 -20.47 -6.94
C LEU A 134 -25.36 -21.81 -7.63
N THR A 135 -24.31 -22.49 -8.08
CA THR A 135 -24.39 -23.83 -8.68
C THR A 135 -24.87 -24.86 -7.66
N LEU A 136 -24.30 -24.87 -6.46
CA LEU A 136 -24.72 -25.75 -5.37
C LEU A 136 -26.15 -25.49 -4.92
N VAL A 137 -26.54 -24.22 -4.77
CA VAL A 137 -27.91 -23.84 -4.39
C VAL A 137 -28.91 -24.25 -5.47
N SER A 138 -28.57 -24.06 -6.75
CA SER A 138 -29.41 -24.50 -7.87
C SER A 138 -29.60 -26.02 -7.86
N ALA A 139 -28.52 -26.78 -7.65
CA ALA A 139 -28.60 -28.24 -7.54
C ALA A 139 -29.46 -28.72 -6.35
N ILE A 140 -29.42 -27.99 -5.22
CA ILE A 140 -30.27 -28.28 -4.06
C ILE A 140 -31.74 -27.97 -4.36
N ALA A 141 -32.04 -26.84 -4.99
CA ALA A 141 -33.42 -26.47 -5.34
C ALA A 141 -34.04 -27.46 -6.32
N GLU A 142 -33.29 -27.92 -7.32
CA GLU A 142 -33.71 -28.97 -8.25
C GLU A 142 -34.05 -30.27 -7.50
N LYS A 143 -33.19 -30.69 -6.55
CA LYS A 143 -33.45 -31.87 -5.70
C LYS A 143 -34.67 -31.74 -4.81
N LEU A 144 -35.03 -30.52 -4.39
CA LEU A 144 -36.21 -30.23 -3.57
C LEU A 144 -37.47 -29.97 -4.40
N GLY A 145 -37.38 -29.95 -5.74
CA GLY A 145 -38.50 -29.65 -6.63
C GLY A 145 -38.98 -28.20 -6.53
N ILE A 146 -38.09 -27.28 -6.13
CA ILE A 146 -38.38 -25.85 -6.07
C ILE A 146 -38.04 -25.26 -7.45
N GLU A 147 -39.04 -24.73 -8.14
CA GLU A 147 -38.81 -23.96 -9.37
C GLU A 147 -38.10 -22.65 -9.00
N ILE A 148 -36.84 -22.52 -9.41
CA ILE A 148 -36.13 -21.24 -9.38
C ILE A 148 -36.47 -20.51 -10.68
N GLU A 149 -37.13 -19.36 -10.58
CA GLU A 149 -37.28 -18.44 -11.69
C GLU A 149 -35.89 -17.95 -12.09
N THR A 150 -35.33 -18.56 -13.14
CA THR A 150 -33.97 -18.24 -13.59
C THR A 150 -34.09 -17.01 -14.48
N THR A 151 -33.79 -15.85 -13.93
CA THR A 151 -33.65 -14.61 -14.71
C THR A 151 -32.40 -14.69 -15.59
N GLU A 152 -32.39 -13.97 -16.71
CA GLU A 152 -31.23 -13.86 -17.63
C GLU A 152 -29.95 -13.46 -16.86
N GLU A 153 -30.08 -12.55 -15.90
CA GLU A 153 -29.01 -12.14 -14.97
C GLU A 153 -28.44 -13.31 -14.15
N LEU A 154 -29.27 -14.27 -13.74
CA LEU A 154 -28.87 -15.43 -12.93
C LEU A 154 -28.16 -16.50 -13.78
N GLU A 155 -28.47 -16.60 -15.08
CA GLU A 155 -27.72 -17.45 -16.01
C GLU A 155 -26.34 -16.87 -16.31
N GLU A 156 -26.21 -15.56 -16.49
CA GLU A 156 -24.92 -14.89 -16.66
C GLU A 156 -24.01 -15.09 -15.44
N LEU A 157 -24.55 -14.99 -14.22
CA LEU A 157 -23.81 -15.24 -12.96
C LEU A 157 -23.37 -16.70 -12.76
N LYS A 158 -24.01 -17.66 -13.45
CA LYS A 158 -23.63 -19.09 -13.43
C LYS A 158 -22.48 -19.40 -14.39
N GLU A 159 -22.18 -18.51 -15.33
CA GLU A 159 -21.07 -18.70 -16.23
C GLU A 159 -19.77 -18.63 -15.41
N GLN A 160 -19.06 -19.77 -15.32
CA GLN A 160 -17.90 -19.89 -14.44
C GLN A 160 -16.77 -18.96 -14.88
N VAL A 161 -16.61 -17.85 -14.18
CA VAL A 161 -15.39 -17.04 -14.26
C VAL A 161 -14.27 -17.84 -13.60
N ARG A 162 -13.29 -18.27 -14.39
CA ARG A 162 -12.08 -18.91 -13.85
C ARG A 162 -11.07 -17.80 -13.52
N PRO A 163 -10.76 -17.54 -12.24
CA PRO A 163 -9.87 -16.44 -11.85
C PRO A 163 -8.50 -16.50 -12.55
N GLU A 164 -7.97 -17.70 -12.74
CA GLU A 164 -6.69 -17.94 -13.40
C GLU A 164 -6.69 -17.47 -14.86
N GLU A 165 -7.75 -17.74 -15.63
CA GLU A 165 -7.84 -17.29 -17.04
C GLU A 165 -7.93 -15.78 -17.16
N VAL A 166 -8.65 -15.13 -16.24
CA VAL A 166 -8.79 -13.67 -16.25
C VAL A 166 -7.46 -13.01 -15.89
N LEU A 167 -6.72 -13.56 -14.92
CA LEU A 167 -5.40 -13.07 -14.54
C LEU A 167 -4.38 -13.26 -15.67
N ASP A 168 -4.35 -14.43 -16.31
CA ASP A 168 -3.48 -14.72 -17.46
C ASP A 168 -3.78 -13.78 -18.65
N GLU A 169 -5.07 -13.56 -18.95
CA GLU A 169 -5.50 -12.64 -20.02
C GLU A 169 -5.16 -11.17 -19.71
N ILE A 170 -5.25 -10.76 -18.44
CA ILE A 170 -4.84 -9.42 -17.99
C ILE A 170 -3.31 -9.28 -18.12
N GLU A 171 -2.54 -10.28 -17.69
CA GLU A 171 -1.08 -10.28 -17.80
C GLU A 171 -0.63 -10.25 -19.26
N GLU A 172 -1.27 -11.04 -20.14
CA GLU A 172 -0.98 -11.03 -21.58
C GLU A 172 -1.29 -9.66 -22.22
N LYS A 173 -2.42 -9.04 -21.84
CA LYS A 173 -2.78 -7.70 -22.33
C LYS A 173 -1.86 -6.61 -21.77
N MET A 174 -1.40 -6.72 -20.53
CA MET A 174 -0.40 -5.82 -19.96
C MET A 174 0.96 -5.98 -20.66
N HIS A 175 1.37 -7.22 -20.97
CA HIS A 175 2.58 -7.53 -21.73
C HIS A 175 2.54 -6.94 -23.15
N ARG A 176 1.41 -7.08 -23.86
CA ARG A 176 1.21 -6.45 -25.18
C ARG A 176 1.22 -4.91 -25.14
N ARG A 177 0.83 -4.30 -24.01
CA ARG A 177 0.86 -2.83 -23.81
C ARG A 177 2.22 -2.28 -23.39
N GLY A 178 3.23 -3.13 -23.15
CA GLY A 178 4.58 -2.70 -22.78
C GLY A 178 4.72 -2.20 -21.33
N THR A 179 3.70 -2.37 -20.49
CA THR A 179 3.74 -2.03 -19.06
C THR A 179 4.22 -3.24 -18.27
N THR A 180 5.49 -3.61 -18.43
CA THR A 180 6.06 -4.72 -17.66
C THR A 180 6.82 -4.17 -16.46
N LYS A 181 6.19 -4.21 -15.29
CA LYS A 181 6.90 -4.08 -14.02
C LYS A 181 7.58 -5.44 -13.78
N PRO A 182 8.89 -5.48 -13.51
CA PRO A 182 9.59 -6.75 -13.34
C PRO A 182 9.04 -7.52 -12.12
N PRO A 183 9.07 -8.87 -12.16
CA PRO A 183 8.56 -9.69 -11.08
C PRO A 183 9.31 -9.40 -9.77
N PRO A 184 8.64 -9.46 -8.60
CA PRO A 184 9.30 -9.30 -7.31
C PRO A 184 10.30 -10.45 -7.12
N ALA A 185 11.54 -10.09 -6.76
CA ALA A 185 12.62 -11.02 -6.42
C ALA A 185 12.34 -11.82 -5.13
#